data_AF-A0A8S3CJH5-F1
#
_entry.id   AF-A0A8S3CJH5-F1
#
_cell.length_a   1.000
_cell.length_b   1.000
_cell.length_c   1.000
_cell.angle_alpha   90.00
_cell.angle_beta   90.00
_cell.angle_gamma   90.00
#
_symmetry.space_group_name_H-M   'P 1'
#
loop_
_entity.id
_entity.type
_entity.pdbx_description
1 polymer ?
#
loop_
_entity_poly.entity_id
_entity_poly.type
_entity_poly.pdbx_seq_one_letter_code
_entity_poly.pdbx_strand_id
1 'polypeptide(L)' 'MGDKVTSNKRVMAALTAALSDENGEVKIVACKSVGELGDRTVSDEHIMAALAAALNDENDEVKVSACEALGK' A
#
# COMPACT_ATOMS: atom_id res chain seq x y z
N MET A 1 -6.80 -23.27 14.36
CA MET A 1 -5.82 -23.24 13.23
C MET A 1 -6.19 -22.20 12.15
N GLY A 2 -7.00 -21.17 12.44
CA GLY A 2 -7.66 -20.36 11.40
C GLY A 2 -7.31 -18.86 11.32
N ASP A 3 -6.53 -18.28 12.23
CA ASP A 3 -6.54 -16.82 12.39
C ASP A 3 -5.42 -16.03 11.71
N LYS A 4 -4.37 -16.69 11.21
CA LYS A 4 -3.22 -15.95 10.65
C LYS A 4 -3.46 -15.50 9.20
N VAL A 5 -4.19 -16.30 8.42
CA VAL A 5 -4.46 -16.03 6.98
C VAL A 5 -5.60 -15.02 6.81
N THR A 6 -6.64 -15.10 7.65
CA THR A 6 -7.77 -14.15 7.65
C THR A 6 -7.35 -12.77 8.15
N SER A 7 -6.46 -12.70 9.15
CA SER A 7 -5.90 -11.44 9.63
C SER A 7 -5.05 -10.75 8.56
N ASN A 8 -4.24 -11.50 7.81
CA ASN A 8 -3.42 -10.94 6.73
C ASN A 8 -4.28 -10.37 5.59
N LYS A 9 -5.31 -11.10 5.12
CA LYS A 9 -6.22 -10.58 4.08
C LYS A 9 -6.96 -9.29 4.47
N ARG A 10 -7.40 -9.16 5.73
CA ARG A 10 -8.04 -7.94 6.20
C ARG A 10 -7.07 -6.75 6.23
N VAL A 11 -5.82 -7.00 6.63
CA VAL A 11 -4.78 -5.98 6.61
C VAL A 11 -4.47 -5.54 5.18
N MET A 12 -4.33 -6.49 4.23
CA MET A 12 -4.12 -6.15 2.82
C MET A 12 -5.27 -5.32 2.25
N ALA A 13 -6.52 -5.73 2.50
CA ALA A 13 -7.69 -4.99 2.03
C ALA A 13 -7.76 -3.56 2.61
N ALA A 14 -7.44 -3.39 3.90
CA ALA A 14 -7.40 -2.07 4.52
C ALA A 14 -6.30 -1.19 3.94
N LEU A 15 -5.12 -1.75 3.67
CA LEU A 15 -4.02 -1.02 3.02
C LEU A 15 -4.36 -0.62 1.59
N THR A 16 -4.95 -1.52 0.80
CA THR A 16 -5.41 -1.20 -0.57
C THR A 16 -6.42 -0.05 -0.55
N ALA A 17 -7.38 -0.06 0.39
CA ALA A 17 -8.33 1.03 0.55
C ALA A 17 -7.63 2.35 0.90
N ALA A 18 -6.67 2.32 1.85
CA ALA A 18 -5.92 3.50 2.26
C ALA A 18 -5.02 4.07 1.14
N LEU A 19 -4.49 3.23 0.25
CA LEU A 19 -3.73 3.66 -0.93
C LEU A 19 -4.60 4.41 -1.96
N SER A 20 -5.92 4.25 -1.91
CA SER A 20 -6.88 4.95 -2.79
C SER A 20 -7.69 6.01 -2.04
N ASP A 21 -7.28 6.39 -0.83
CA ASP A 21 -7.95 7.42 -0.04
C ASP A 21 -7.86 8.80 -0.72
N GLU A 22 -8.85 9.65 -0.51
CA GLU A 22 -8.83 11.02 -1.05
C GLU A 22 -7.77 11.89 -0.36
N ASN A 23 -7.46 11.59 0.91
CA ASN A 23 -6.46 12.32 1.67
C ASN A 23 -5.03 11.84 1.32
N GLY A 24 -4.21 12.78 0.84
CA GLY A 24 -2.80 12.54 0.53
C GLY A 24 -1.99 11.99 1.70
N GLU A 25 -2.24 12.45 2.93
CA GLU A 25 -1.51 11.94 4.12
C GLU A 25 -1.83 10.46 4.38
N VAL A 26 -3.09 10.05 4.19
CA VAL A 26 -3.49 8.64 4.34
C VAL A 26 -2.79 7.78 3.30
N LYS A 27 -2.76 8.24 2.04
CA LYS A 27 -2.03 7.56 0.96
C LYS A 27 -0.53 7.43 1.23
N ILE A 28 0.11 8.47 1.75
CA ILE A 28 1.53 8.47 2.14
C ILE A 28 1.79 7.42 3.23
N VAL A 29 1.00 7.42 4.28
CA VAL A 29 1.13 6.46 5.39
C VAL A 29 0.89 5.04 4.90
N ALA A 30 -0.08 4.83 3.99
CA ALA A 30 -0.34 3.54 3.39
C ALA A 30 0.86 3.04 2.58
N CYS A 31 1.45 3.87 1.72
CA CYS A 31 2.65 3.52 0.95
C CYS A 31 3.81 3.10 1.88
N LYS A 32 4.09 3.91 2.91
CA LYS A 32 5.15 3.60 3.90
C LYS A 32 4.89 2.27 4.61
N SER A 33 3.65 2.05 5.06
CA SER A 33 3.25 0.81 5.72
C SER A 33 3.42 -0.40 4.82
N VAL A 34 3.07 -0.28 3.54
CA VAL A 34 3.28 -1.35 2.55
C VAL A 34 4.77 -1.64 2.38
N GLY A 35 5.61 -0.62 2.20
CA GLY A 35 7.05 -0.80 2.10
C GLY A 35 7.68 -1.42 3.36
N GLU A 36 7.16 -1.13 4.56
CA GLU A 36 7.60 -1.75 5.81
C GLU A 36 7.19 -3.23 5.93
N LEU A 37 6.09 -3.63 5.29
CA LEU A 37 5.66 -5.02 5.24
C LEU A 37 6.47 -5.87 4.26
N GLY A 38 7.14 -5.23 3.29
CA GLY A 38 8.08 -5.85 2.36
C GLY A 38 7.45 -6.98 1.53
N ASP A 39 8.17 -8.10 1.35
CA ASP A 39 7.76 -9.26 0.54
C ASP A 39 6.33 -9.77 0.80
N ARG A 40 5.76 -9.48 1.98
CA ARG A 40 4.40 -9.89 2.33
C ARG A 40 3.32 -9.20 1.49
N THR A 41 3.59 -7.99 1.00
CA THR A 41 2.63 -7.21 0.20
C THR A 41 2.85 -7.39 -1.30
N VAL A 42 4.07 -7.77 -1.73
CA VAL A 42 4.42 -7.98 -3.15
C VAL A 42 3.61 -9.11 -3.79
N SER A 43 3.11 -10.04 -2.97
CA SER A 43 2.26 -11.14 -3.44
C SER A 43 0.80 -10.74 -3.70
N ASP A 44 0.37 -9.52 -3.32
CA ASP A 44 -0.99 -9.04 -3.56
C ASP A 44 -1.02 -8.07 -4.75
N GLU A 45 -1.58 -8.54 -5.86
CA GLU A 45 -1.71 -7.77 -7.10
C GLU A 45 -2.47 -6.45 -6.90
N HIS A 46 -3.43 -6.40 -5.97
CA HIS A 46 -4.19 -5.18 -5.72
C HIS A 46 -3.35 -4.09 -5.05
N ILE A 47 -2.43 -4.48 -4.16
CA ILE A 47 -1.51 -3.51 -3.55
C ILE A 47 -0.52 -3.01 -4.60
N MET A 48 0.00 -3.88 -5.46
CA MET A 48 0.89 -3.47 -6.54
C MET A 48 0.20 -2.53 -7.53
N ALA A 49 -1.05 -2.81 -7.89
CA ALA A 49 -1.86 -1.94 -8.75
C ALA A 49 -2.13 -0.58 -8.07
N ALA A 50 -2.46 -0.56 -6.78
CA ALA A 50 -2.70 0.66 -6.04
C ALA A 50 -1.43 1.51 -5.86
N LEU A 51 -0.27 0.88 -5.59
CA LEU A 51 1.03 1.57 -5.58
C LEU A 51 1.38 2.14 -6.96
N ALA A 52 1.14 1.40 -8.04
CA ALA A 52 1.35 1.89 -9.40
C ALA A 52 0.45 3.08 -9.74
N ALA A 53 -0.79 3.10 -9.23
CA ALA A 53 -1.67 4.27 -9.35
C ALA A 53 -1.12 5.46 -8.57
N ALA A 54 -0.61 5.24 -7.35
CA ALA A 54 -0.03 6.29 -6.49
C ALA A 54 1.23 6.96 -7.11
N LEU A 55 1.92 6.30 -8.05
CA LEU A 55 3.01 6.93 -8.84
C LEU A 55 2.52 8.07 -9.74
N ASN A 56 1.23 8.13 -10.04
CA ASN A 56 0.61 9.16 -10.86
C ASN A 56 -0.26 10.13 -10.03
N ASP A 57 -0.12 10.10 -8.70
CA ASP A 57 -0.89 10.97 -7.81
C ASP A 57 -0.54 12.47 -8.02
N GLU A 58 -1.51 13.34 -7.81
CA GLU A 58 -1.31 14.78 -7.91
C GLU A 58 -0.34 15.29 -6.84
N ASN A 59 -0.28 14.63 -5.68
CA ASN A 59 0.63 14.96 -4.59
C ASN A 59 2.02 14.34 -4.80
N ASP A 60 3.06 15.18 -4.86
CA ASP A 60 4.46 14.77 -5.01
C ASP A 60 4.95 13.85 -3.87
N GLU A 61 4.50 14.06 -2.64
CA GLU A 61 4.89 13.22 -1.51
C GLU A 61 4.30 11.81 -1.59
N VAL A 62 3.09 11.68 -2.15
CA VAL A 62 2.46 10.38 -2.42
C VAL A 62 3.29 9.63 -3.47
N LYS A 63 3.68 10.31 -4.56
CA LYS A 63 4.52 9.71 -5.61
C LYS A 63 5.87 9.23 -5.08
N VAL A 64 6.54 10.04 -4.27
CA VAL A 64 7.82 9.66 -3.63
C VAL A 64 7.62 8.44 -2.73
N SER A 65 6.58 8.45 -1.88
CA SER A 65 6.30 7.34 -0.97
C SER A 65 5.98 6.04 -1.72
N ALA A 66 5.28 6.12 -2.85
CA ALA A 66 4.98 4.97 -3.70
C ALA A 66 6.26 4.41 -4.36
N CYS A 67 7.14 5.26 -4.88
CA CYS A 67 8.46 4.85 -5.38
C CYS A 67 9.29 4.15 -4.30
N GLU A 68 9.35 4.72 -3.10
CA GLU A 68 10.08 4.12 -1.97
C GLU A 68 9.51 2.76 -1.58
N ALA A 69 8.17 2.62 -1.55
CA ALA A 69 7.51 1.36 -1.23
C ALA A 69 7.79 0.28 -2.28
N LEU A 70 7.84 0.63 -3.57
CA LEU A 70 8.15 -0.30 -4.67
C LEU A 70 9.63 -0.70 -4.73
N GLY A 71 10.52 0.08 -4.11
CA GLY A 71 11.95 -0.21 -4.05
C GLY A 71 12.37 -1.09 -2.88
N LYS A 72 11.45 -1.44 -1.97
CA LYS A 72 11.67 -2.32 -0.81
C LYS A 72 11.25 -3.75 -1.11
#